data_AF-A0A679HQ10-F1
#
_entry.id   AF-A0A679HQ10-F1
#
_cell.length_a   1.000
_cell.length_b   1.000
_cell.length_c   1.000
_cell.angle_alpha   90.00
_cell.angle_beta   90.00
_cell.angle_gamma   90.00
#
_symmetry.space_group_name_H-M   'P 1'
#
loop_
_entity.id
_entity.type
_entity.pdbx_description
1 polymer ?
#
loop_
_entity_poly.entity_id
_entity_poly.type
_entity_poly.pdbx_seq_one_letter_code
_entity_poly.pdbx_strand_id
1 'polypeptide(L)'
;MINARVFFWIDPDRLNRQRAACGARPQIVLTVDTQQLVTAYHDRISVTAINTGNARRRPAQRGAATFVPYQEWLAARWSSESRGLGMHERSRSHRPVELTVLESVPDIMRFIVGTRRLEPGELLAPGD
;
A
#
# COMPACT_ATOMS: atom_id res chain seq x y z
N MET A 1 12.48 9.63 -0.16
CA MET A 1 11.38 9.12 -1.01
C MET A 1 10.59 8.03 -0.32
N ILE A 2 11.18 6.85 -0.03
CA ILE A 2 10.46 5.76 0.67
C ILE A 2 10.27 6.05 2.18
N ASN A 3 11.32 6.51 2.87
CA ASN A 3 11.27 6.83 4.31
C ASN A 3 10.40 8.05 4.67
N ALA A 4 9.92 8.77 3.65
CA ALA A 4 9.04 9.92 3.81
C ALA A 4 7.59 9.54 3.54
N ARG A 5 7.21 8.27 3.71
CA ARG A 5 5.87 7.76 3.40
C ARG A 5 5.43 6.76 4.45
N VAL A 6 4.14 6.76 4.73
CA VAL A 6 3.45 5.71 5.49
C VAL A 6 2.81 4.75 4.49
N PHE A 7 2.96 3.45 4.71
CA PHE A 7 2.51 2.39 3.80
C PHE A 7 1.36 1.60 4.40
N PHE A 8 0.33 1.37 3.59
CA PHE A 8 -0.84 0.58 3.95
C PHE A 8 -1.03 -0.57 2.95
N TRP A 9 -1.38 -1.73 3.49
CA TRP A 9 -1.76 -2.89 2.71
C TRP A 9 -3.24 -2.82 2.34
N ILE A 10 -3.55 -2.93 1.05
CA ILE A 10 -4.95 -2.90 0.56
C ILE A 10 -5.54 -4.33 0.54
N ASP A 11 -4.68 -5.33 0.35
CA ASP A 11 -5.06 -6.73 0.18
C ASP A 11 -4.62 -7.56 1.41
N PRO A 12 -5.56 -8.12 2.19
CA PRO A 12 -5.27 -8.95 3.35
C PRO A 12 -4.34 -10.13 3.06
N ASP A 13 -4.45 -10.75 1.88
CA ASP A 13 -3.61 -11.89 1.53
C ASP A 13 -2.14 -11.47 1.34
N ARG A 14 -1.93 -10.26 0.82
CA ARG A 14 -0.58 -9.68 0.72
C ARG A 14 -0.01 -9.35 2.08
N LEU A 15 -0.81 -8.75 2.96
CA LEU A 15 -0.43 -8.52 4.35
C LEU A 15 -0.05 -9.85 5.02
N ASN A 16 -0.87 -10.89 4.89
CA ASN A 16 -0.61 -12.21 5.48
C ASN A 16 0.72 -12.81 4.97
N ARG A 17 1.02 -12.71 3.67
CA ARG A 17 2.32 -13.14 3.12
C ARG A 17 3.49 -12.34 3.70
N GLN A 18 3.33 -11.02 3.84
CA GLN A 18 4.36 -10.19 4.44
C GLN A 18 4.58 -10.54 5.91
N ARG A 19 3.50 -10.72 6.69
CA ARG A 19 3.55 -11.11 8.10
C ARG A 19 4.31 -12.41 8.29
N ALA A 20 4.05 -13.41 7.45
CA ALA A 20 4.76 -14.68 7.47
C ALA A 20 6.27 -14.52 7.16
N ALA A 21 6.61 -13.63 6.22
CA ALA A 21 8.01 -13.33 5.89
C ALA A 21 8.77 -12.57 6.99
N CYS A 22 8.06 -11.85 7.87
CA CYS A 22 8.65 -11.13 9.01
C CYS A 22 8.98 -12.04 10.22
N GLY A 23 8.74 -13.34 10.12
CA GLY A 23 9.08 -14.34 11.14
C GLY A 23 7.94 -14.61 12.14
N ALA A 24 8.22 -15.51 13.10
CA ALA A 24 7.21 -16.11 13.97
C ALA A 24 6.87 -15.28 15.22
N ARG A 25 6.75 -13.96 15.11
CA ARG A 25 6.35 -13.10 16.23
C ARG A 25 4.88 -12.71 16.12
N PRO A 26 4.14 -12.62 17.25
CA PRO A 26 2.80 -12.04 17.24
C PRO A 26 2.84 -10.61 16.72
N GLN A 27 1.81 -10.21 15.97
CA GLN A 27 1.73 -8.89 15.34
C GLN A 27 0.36 -8.27 15.58
N ILE A 28 0.32 -6.94 15.75
CA ILE A 28 -0.92 -6.18 15.83
C ILE A 28 -1.23 -5.65 14.44
N VAL A 29 -2.43 -5.97 13.94
CA VAL A 29 -3.00 -5.41 12.73
C VAL A 29 -4.01 -4.35 13.11
N LEU A 30 -3.85 -3.17 12.51
CA LEU A 30 -4.81 -2.07 12.61
C LEU A 30 -5.56 -2.00 11.28
N THR A 31 -6.88 -2.20 11.31
CA THR A 31 -7.75 -2.02 10.15
C THR A 31 -8.16 -0.56 10.08
N VAL A 32 -7.94 0.07 8.92
CA VAL A 32 -8.14 1.50 8.70
C VAL A 32 -9.34 1.73 7.79
N ASP A 33 -10.23 2.65 8.16
CA ASP A 33 -11.27 3.18 7.27
C ASP A 33 -10.58 3.90 6.10
N THR A 34 -10.51 3.21 4.98
CA THR A 34 -9.83 3.71 3.78
C THR A 34 -10.56 4.91 3.20
N GLN A 35 -11.88 4.98 3.31
CA GLN A 35 -12.64 6.10 2.78
C GLN A 35 -12.33 7.38 3.56
N GLN A 36 -12.39 7.32 4.89
CA GLN A 36 -12.07 8.48 5.73
C GLN A 36 -10.60 8.90 5.60
N LEU A 37 -9.66 7.95 5.55
CA LEU A 37 -8.25 8.25 5.33
C LEU A 37 -8.03 8.94 3.97
N VAL A 38 -8.65 8.41 2.91
CA VAL A 38 -8.54 8.99 1.56
C VAL A 38 -9.12 10.38 1.50
N THR A 39 -10.27 10.62 2.12
CA THR A 39 -10.87 11.96 2.19
C THR A 39 -9.97 12.94 2.94
N ALA A 40 -9.36 12.53 4.06
CA ALA A 40 -8.53 13.41 4.89
C ALA A 40 -7.16 13.73 4.27
N TYR A 41 -6.55 12.78 3.54
CA TYR A 41 -5.19 12.89 3.01
C TYR A 41 -5.11 12.93 1.49
N HIS A 42 -6.24 13.18 0.82
CA HIS A 42 -6.42 13.08 -0.62
C HIS A 42 -5.23 13.55 -1.48
N ASP A 43 -4.72 14.76 -1.25
CA ASP A 43 -3.62 15.36 -2.05
C ASP A 43 -2.24 14.75 -1.76
N ARG A 44 -2.11 13.99 -0.68
CA ARG A 44 -0.87 13.35 -0.22
C ARG A 44 -0.85 11.85 -0.48
N ILE A 45 -1.91 11.30 -1.08
CA ILE A 45 -2.00 9.87 -1.35
C ILE A 45 -1.39 9.53 -2.69
N SER A 46 -0.56 8.48 -2.67
CA SER A 46 -0.14 7.78 -3.87
C SER A 46 -0.43 6.30 -3.74
N VAL A 47 -0.72 5.66 -4.87
CA VAL A 47 -0.85 4.20 -4.97
C VAL A 47 0.34 3.62 -5.72
N THR A 48 0.67 2.36 -5.41
CA THR A 48 1.75 1.63 -6.05
C THR A 48 1.22 0.32 -6.64
N ALA A 49 1.76 -0.09 -7.79
CA ALA A 49 1.36 -1.34 -8.44
C ALA A 49 2.10 -2.58 -7.89
N ILE A 50 3.11 -2.35 -7.04
CA ILE A 50 4.04 -3.33 -6.49
C ILE A 50 4.29 -3.01 -5.02
N ASN A 51 4.76 -3.98 -4.25
CA ASN A 51 5.34 -3.69 -2.94
C ASN A 51 6.64 -2.91 -3.15
N THR A 52 6.73 -1.70 -2.61
CA THR A 52 7.89 -0.82 -2.82
C THR A 52 9.05 -1.07 -1.85
N GLY A 53 8.84 -1.94 -0.86
CA GLY A 53 9.85 -2.41 0.06
C GLY A 53 11.06 -3.08 -0.63
N ASN A 54 12.05 -3.47 0.17
CA ASN A 54 13.31 -3.98 -0.34
C ASN A 54 13.14 -5.33 -1.09
N ALA A 55 13.35 -5.33 -2.41
CA ALA A 55 13.34 -6.53 -3.24
C ALA A 55 14.76 -6.91 -3.66
N ARG A 56 15.27 -8.06 -3.17
CA ARG A 56 16.62 -8.57 -3.47
C ARG A 56 16.69 -9.41 -4.74
N ARG A 57 15.66 -10.20 -5.05
CA ARG A 57 15.63 -11.11 -6.21
C ARG A 57 14.70 -10.57 -7.29
N ARG A 58 15.22 -10.38 -8.51
CA ARG A 58 14.48 -9.86 -9.68
C ARG A 58 13.66 -8.61 -9.33
N PRO A 59 14.32 -7.52 -8.89
CA PRO A 59 13.64 -6.29 -8.53
C PRO A 59 12.79 -5.77 -9.70
N ALA A 60 11.52 -5.46 -9.44
CA ALA A 60 10.72 -4.71 -10.39
C ALA A 60 11.36 -3.34 -10.65
N GLN A 61 11.27 -2.88 -11.90
CA GLN A 61 11.65 -1.52 -12.27
C GLN A 61 10.86 -0.52 -11.42
N ARG A 62 11.58 0.43 -10.81
CA ARG A 62 11.01 1.37 -9.84
C ARG A 62 11.77 2.68 -9.83
N GLY A 63 11.09 3.73 -9.37
CA GLY A 63 11.63 5.08 -9.26
C GLY A 63 10.60 5.99 -8.61
N ALA A 64 10.78 7.31 -8.71
CA ALA A 64 9.79 8.26 -8.20
C ALA A 64 8.39 8.05 -8.80
N ALA A 65 8.33 7.72 -10.09
CA ALA A 65 7.09 7.44 -10.80
C ALA A 65 6.36 6.15 -10.35
N THR A 66 6.96 5.32 -9.49
CA THR A 66 6.25 4.18 -8.87
C THR A 66 5.12 4.64 -7.95
N PHE A 67 5.23 5.85 -7.39
CA PHE A 67 4.20 6.45 -6.54
C PHE A 67 3.27 7.30 -7.40
N VAL A 68 2.22 6.69 -7.92
CA VAL A 68 1.22 7.39 -8.74
C VAL A 68 0.26 8.15 -7.83
N PRO A 69 0.12 9.48 -7.94
CA PRO A 69 -0.89 10.24 -7.19
C PRO A 69 -2.28 9.63 -7.37
N TYR A 70 -3.06 9.53 -6.28
CA TYR A 70 -4.33 8.81 -6.32
C TYR A 70 -5.30 9.37 -7.37
N GLN A 71 -5.39 10.69 -7.51
CA GLN A 71 -6.22 11.33 -8.54
C GLN A 71 -5.78 10.97 -9.96
N GLU A 72 -4.47 10.93 -10.21
CA GLU A 72 -3.95 10.56 -11.52
C GLU A 72 -4.23 9.09 -11.82
N TRP A 73 -4.13 8.22 -10.81
CA TRP A 73 -4.51 6.82 -10.96
C TRP A 73 -6.01 6.65 -11.25
N LEU A 74 -6.88 7.45 -10.63
CA LEU A 74 -8.31 7.43 -10.95
C LEU A 74 -8.58 7.86 -12.40
N ALA A 75 -7.89 8.90 -12.87
CA ALA A 75 -8.08 9.45 -14.21
C ALA A 75 -7.49 8.56 -15.33
N ALA A 76 -6.24 8.12 -15.15
CA ALA A 76 -5.42 7.54 -16.20
C ALA A 76 -4.79 6.19 -15.83
N ARG A 77 -5.15 5.61 -14.66
CA ARG A 77 -4.60 4.33 -14.17
C ARG A 77 -3.07 4.39 -14.10
N TRP A 78 -2.37 3.43 -14.70
CA TRP A 78 -0.91 3.29 -14.60
C TRP A 78 -0.14 4.01 -15.72
N SER A 79 -0.82 4.83 -16.52
CA SER A 79 -0.19 5.51 -17.67
C SER A 79 0.95 6.45 -17.25
N SER A 80 0.85 7.10 -16.09
CA SER A 80 1.91 7.99 -15.59
C SER A 80 3.11 7.25 -15.03
N GLU A 81 2.89 6.13 -14.32
CA GLU A 81 3.96 5.20 -13.93
C GLU A 81 4.69 4.70 -15.17
N SER A 82 3.95 4.19 -16.16
CA SER A 82 4.55 3.55 -17.32
C SER A 82 5.41 4.52 -18.13
N ARG A 83 4.91 5.74 -18.35
CA ARG A 83 5.66 6.82 -18.99
C ARG A 83 6.88 7.26 -18.17
N GLY A 84 6.69 7.46 -16.87
CA GLY A 84 7.74 7.95 -15.97
C GLY A 84 8.85 6.92 -15.73
N LEU A 85 8.55 5.62 -15.85
CA LEU A 85 9.54 4.55 -15.76
C LEU A 85 10.04 4.07 -17.13
N GLY A 86 9.41 4.44 -18.24
CA GLY A 86 9.75 3.91 -19.57
C GLY A 86 9.41 2.42 -19.73
N MET A 87 8.29 1.98 -19.13
CA MET A 87 7.82 0.59 -19.20
C MET A 87 6.51 0.50 -20.00
N HIS A 88 6.14 -0.72 -20.40
CA HIS A 88 4.81 -0.96 -20.96
C HIS A 88 3.72 -0.66 -19.91
N GLU A 89 2.61 -0.08 -20.37
CA GLU A 89 1.49 0.20 -19.50
C GLU A 89 0.91 -1.09 -18.94
N ARG A 90 0.63 -1.08 -17.63
CA ARG A 90 -0.02 -2.19 -16.96
C ARG A 90 -1.45 -2.31 -17.46
N SER A 91 -2.03 -3.52 -17.33
CA SER A 91 -3.47 -3.69 -17.53
C SER A 91 -4.25 -2.67 -16.70
N ARG A 92 -5.30 -2.10 -17.29
CA ARG A 92 -6.23 -1.20 -16.58
C ARG A 92 -6.93 -1.88 -15.40
N SER A 93 -7.00 -3.21 -15.41
CA SER A 93 -7.55 -4.02 -14.30
C SER A 93 -6.54 -4.31 -13.18
N HIS A 94 -5.25 -3.95 -13.36
CA HIS A 94 -4.22 -4.13 -12.34
C HIS A 94 -4.56 -3.24 -11.14
N ARG A 95 -4.97 -3.85 -10.02
CA ARG A 95 -5.36 -3.12 -8.82
C ARG A 95 -4.14 -2.60 -8.04
N PRO A 96 -4.24 -1.45 -7.36
CA PRO A 96 -3.23 -1.00 -6.42
C PRO A 96 -2.86 -2.08 -5.42
N VAL A 97 -1.57 -2.15 -5.09
CA VAL A 97 -1.02 -3.11 -4.13
C VAL A 97 -0.81 -2.44 -2.78
N GLU A 98 -0.24 -1.23 -2.77
CA GLU A 98 -0.11 -0.42 -1.56
C GLU A 98 -0.83 0.92 -1.78
N LEU A 99 -1.34 1.46 -0.67
CA LEU A 99 -1.68 2.87 -0.53
C LEU A 99 -0.60 3.53 0.32
N THR A 100 -0.16 4.71 -0.08
CA THR A 100 0.85 5.47 0.65
C THR A 100 0.38 6.88 0.94
N VAL A 101 0.72 7.38 2.12
CA VAL A 101 0.55 8.79 2.49
C VAL A 101 1.93 9.42 2.59
N LEU A 102 2.15 10.54 1.90
CA LEU A 102 3.39 11.29 1.99
C LEU A 102 3.54 11.90 3.40
N GLU A 103 4.74 11.81 3.95
CA GLU A 103 5.19 12.19 5.29
C GLU A 103 4.62 11.32 6.41
N SER A 104 3.57 11.78 7.10
CA SER A 104 3.03 11.18 8.32
C SER A 104 1.50 11.25 8.38
N VAL A 105 0.91 10.36 9.19
CA VAL A 105 -0.52 10.33 9.54
C VAL A 105 -0.63 10.49 11.07
N PRO A 106 -0.43 11.70 11.63
CA PRO A 106 -0.37 11.91 13.08
C PRO A 106 -1.69 11.58 13.80
N ASP A 107 -2.82 11.66 13.13
CA ASP A 107 -4.16 11.38 13.63
C ASP A 107 -4.67 9.98 13.23
N ILE A 108 -3.76 9.02 12.96
CA ILE A 108 -4.11 7.68 12.46
C ILE A 108 -5.19 6.97 13.29
N MET A 109 -5.19 7.19 14.61
CA MET A 109 -6.16 6.61 15.54
C MET A 109 -7.62 6.94 15.20
N ARG A 110 -7.85 8.09 14.54
CA ARG A 110 -9.17 8.53 14.12
C ARG A 110 -9.77 7.69 13.01
N PHE A 111 -8.92 6.96 12.27
CA PHE A 111 -9.32 6.13 11.13
C PHE A 111 -9.30 4.64 11.47
N ILE A 112 -8.94 4.23 12.69
CA ILE A 112 -8.91 2.81 13.05
C ILE A 112 -10.33 2.31 13.30
N VAL A 113 -10.73 1.28 12.55
CA VAL A 113 -12.04 0.62 12.69
C VAL A 113 -11.93 -0.79 13.26
N GLY A 114 -10.71 -1.35 13.33
CA GLY A 114 -10.46 -2.67 13.89
C GLY A 114 -9.04 -2.79 14.42
N THR A 115 -8.86 -3.60 15.46
CA THR A 115 -7.54 -3.93 15.99
C THR A 115 -7.53 -5.42 16.32
N ARG A 116 -6.56 -6.14 15.76
CA ARG A 116 -6.38 -7.56 16.01
C ARG A 116 -4.94 -7.87 16.36
N ARG A 117 -4.76 -8.60 17.47
CA ARG A 117 -3.51 -9.31 17.71
C ARG A 117 -3.61 -10.65 17.00
N LEU A 118 -2.67 -10.93 16.11
CA LEU A 118 -2.61 -12.17 15.36
C LEU A 118 -1.36 -12.94 15.78
N GLU A 119 -1.55 -14.18 16.18
CA GLU A 119 -0.47 -15.10 16.54
C GLU A 119 0.27 -15.61 15.28
N PRO A 120 1.46 -16.23 15.42
CA PRO A 120 2.16 -16.82 14.28
C PRO A 120 1.31 -17.88 13.58
N GLY A 121 1.14 -17.76 12.26
CA GLY A 121 0.32 -18.67 11.46
C GLY A 121 -1.17 -18.31 11.39
N GLU A 122 -1.66 -17.41 12.25
CA GLU A 122 -3.03 -16.89 12.16
C GLU A 122 -3.15 -15.90 10.99
N LEU A 123 -4.19 -16.08 10.18
CA LEU A 123 -4.50 -15.23 9.02
C LEU A 123 -5.53 -14.16 9.40
N LEU A 124 -5.33 -12.95 8.89
CA LEU A 124 -6.41 -11.96 8.84
C LEU A 124 -7.42 -12.40 7.77
N ALA A 125 -8.71 -12.53 8.11
CA ALA A 125 -9.73 -12.87 7.13
C ALA A 125 -10.24 -11.61 6.40
N PRO A 126 -10.74 -11.74 5.16
CA PRO A 126 -11.36 -10.61 4.46
C PRO A 126 -12.65 -10.19 5.18
N GLY A 127 -12.77 -8.90 5.52
CA GLY A 127 -13.97 -8.32 6.13
C GLY A 127 -13.95 -8.19 7.65
N ASP A 128 -12.82 -8.51 8.30
CA ASP A 128 -12.54 -8.20 9.71
C ASP A 128 -12.15 -6.73 9.98
#